data_AF-F1KV75-F1
#
_entry.id   AF-F1KV75-F1
#
_cell.length_a   1.000
_cell.length_b   1.000
_cell.length_c   1.000
_cell.angle_alpha   90.00
_cell.angle_beta   90.00
_cell.angle_gamma   90.00
#
_symmetry.space_group_name_H-M   'P 1'
#
loop_
_entity.id
_entity.type
_entity.pdbx_description
1 polymer ?
#
loop_
_entity_poly.entity_id
_entity_poly.type
_entity_poly.pdbx_seq_one_letter_code
_entity_poly.pdbx_strand_id
1 'polypeptide(L)'
;MLGCPPVELAKHEVSDAVVDAIRLDLPRTFPDNNRLSSAAGNRIIGRILYRVAQHFPDIGYCQGFNYIAALLYLVLNDENAAVQLMTHSIQQRPSYYTSDMSGIIVDIKVLRDILRDRTLMPSALLRLIETDMEMMLSKWFLCWFLETLPMESVLRVWDCLFLEGNTVLFRIAVALIEASIPSLAKCHTLTDVLQVFRDIGSTQLALDCHHLLQVAFAKDKASITSSRLAEYRQRYAASPTAN
;
A
#
# COMPACT_ATOMS: atom_id res chain seq x y z
N MET A 1 -0.15 -14.91 17.00
CA MET A 1 0.05 -13.54 16.47
C MET A 1 1.53 -13.35 16.26
N LEU A 2 1.95 -12.68 15.18
CA LEU A 2 3.28 -12.62 14.55
C LEU A 2 4.48 -12.17 15.42
N GLY A 3 4.43 -12.31 16.75
CA GLY A 3 5.47 -11.81 17.65
C GLY A 3 5.62 -10.29 17.63
N CYS A 4 4.65 -9.56 17.05
CA CYS A 4 4.64 -8.11 17.05
C CYS A 4 4.69 -7.63 18.51
N PRO A 5 5.68 -6.82 18.90
CA PRO A 5 5.76 -6.35 20.27
C PRO A 5 4.49 -5.56 20.62
N PRO A 6 4.00 -5.66 21.87
CA PRO A 6 2.85 -4.88 22.29
C PRO A 6 3.16 -3.40 22.09
N VAL A 7 2.32 -2.72 21.30
CA VAL A 7 2.46 -1.29 21.04
C VAL A 7 1.89 -0.53 22.23
N GLU A 8 2.72 -0.27 23.25
CA GLU A 8 2.40 0.66 24.33
C GLU A 8 2.77 2.08 23.90
N LEU A 9 1.76 2.84 23.47
CA LEU A 9 1.89 4.24 23.12
C LEU A 9 0.85 5.08 23.86
N ALA A 10 1.17 6.35 24.07
CA ALA A 10 0.23 7.34 24.59
C ALA A 10 -1.04 7.33 23.74
N LYS A 11 -2.20 7.28 24.40
CA LYS A 11 -3.51 7.40 23.75
C LYS A 11 -3.90 8.85 23.75
N HIS A 12 -3.96 9.45 22.57
CA HIS A 12 -4.41 10.81 22.38
C HIS A 12 -5.92 10.86 22.15
N GLU A 13 -6.52 12.01 22.42
CA GLU A 13 -7.91 12.28 22.05
C GLU A 13 -8.01 12.40 20.53
N VAL A 14 -9.06 11.80 19.95
CA VAL A 14 -9.30 11.82 18.50
C VAL A 14 -10.30 12.93 18.21
N SER A 15 -9.94 13.85 17.31
CA SER A 15 -10.82 14.97 16.94
C SER A 15 -12.11 14.50 16.26
N ASP A 16 -13.18 15.29 16.40
CA ASP A 16 -14.47 15.02 15.75
C ASP A 16 -14.33 14.90 14.23
N ALA A 17 -13.46 15.71 13.61
CA ALA A 17 -13.19 15.63 12.18
C ALA A 17 -12.66 14.25 11.74
N VAL A 18 -11.79 13.63 12.54
CA VAL A 18 -11.27 12.28 12.28
C VAL A 18 -12.37 11.23 12.50
N VAL A 19 -13.18 11.39 13.54
CA VAL A 19 -14.32 10.51 13.81
C VAL A 19 -15.34 10.54 12.66
N ASP A 20 -15.64 11.72 12.14
CA ASP A 20 -16.56 11.91 11.03
C ASP A 20 -16.01 11.32 9.72
N ALA A 21 -14.70 11.48 9.45
CA ALA A 21 -14.04 10.84 8.31
C ALA A 21 -14.13 9.31 8.39
N ILE A 22 -13.90 8.72 9.57
CA ILE A 22 -14.09 7.29 9.80
C ILE A 22 -15.54 6.88 9.51
N ARG A 23 -16.51 7.62 10.06
CA ARG A 23 -17.95 7.31 9.89
C ARG A 23 -18.38 7.35 8.43
N LEU A 24 -17.84 8.27 7.64
CA LEU A 24 -18.14 8.40 6.21
C LEU A 24 -17.69 7.15 5.42
N ASP A 25 -16.60 6.51 5.83
CA ASP A 25 -16.00 5.38 5.12
C ASP A 25 -16.55 4.02 5.54
N LEU A 26 -17.13 3.89 6.74
CA LEU A 26 -17.68 2.61 7.23
C LEU A 26 -18.73 1.99 6.27
N PRO A 27 -19.75 2.72 5.76
CA PRO A 27 -20.79 2.11 4.90
C PRO A 27 -20.25 1.52 3.59
N ARG A 28 -19.13 2.03 3.07
CA ARG A 28 -18.49 1.57 1.83
C ARG A 28 -17.39 0.54 2.06
N THR A 29 -17.18 0.08 3.30
CA THR A 29 -16.12 -0.86 3.67
C THR A 29 -16.59 -2.30 3.48
N PHE A 30 -16.21 -2.93 2.36
CA PHE A 30 -16.64 -4.27 1.96
C PHE A 30 -18.17 -4.46 2.06
N PRO A 31 -18.96 -3.69 1.30
CA PRO A 31 -20.42 -3.65 1.43
C PRO A 31 -21.09 -5.02 1.23
N ASP A 32 -20.50 -5.88 0.39
CA ASP A 32 -20.99 -7.22 0.10
C ASP A 32 -20.63 -8.26 1.18
N ASN A 33 -19.83 -7.89 2.18
CA ASN A 33 -19.49 -8.77 3.29
C ASN A 33 -20.50 -8.58 4.44
N ASN A 34 -21.47 -9.49 4.53
CA ASN A 34 -22.56 -9.46 5.54
C ASN A 34 -22.08 -9.28 6.99
N ARG A 35 -20.89 -9.80 7.34
CA ARG A 35 -20.33 -9.68 8.69
C ARG A 35 -19.91 -8.24 8.97
N LEU A 36 -19.28 -7.59 7.99
CA LEU A 36 -18.76 -6.23 8.11
C LEU A 36 -19.83 -5.16 7.89
N SER A 37 -20.71 -5.34 6.90
CA SER A 37 -21.76 -4.38 6.57
C SER A 37 -22.87 -4.28 7.63
N SER A 38 -22.91 -5.22 8.58
CA SER A 38 -23.78 -5.15 9.75
C SER A 38 -23.44 -3.95 10.66
N ALA A 39 -24.43 -3.46 11.41
CA ALA A 39 -24.20 -2.41 12.41
C ALA A 39 -23.15 -2.82 13.47
N ALA A 40 -23.07 -4.11 13.81
CA ALA A 40 -22.05 -4.64 14.70
C ALA A 40 -20.65 -4.60 14.06
N GLY A 41 -20.54 -5.03 12.79
CA GLY A 41 -19.31 -4.96 12.01
C GLY A 41 -18.77 -3.55 11.90
N ASN A 42 -19.60 -2.60 11.45
CA ASN A 42 -19.24 -1.17 11.37
C ASN A 42 -18.77 -0.60 12.71
N ARG A 43 -19.42 -0.97 13.83
CA ARG A 43 -18.97 -0.54 15.16
C ARG A 43 -17.59 -1.10 15.52
N ILE A 44 -17.31 -2.36 15.17
CA ILE A 44 -16.00 -2.98 15.44
C ILE A 44 -14.92 -2.28 14.61
N ILE A 45 -15.13 -2.10 13.31
CA ILE A 45 -14.15 -1.43 12.44
C ILE A 45 -13.94 0.02 12.88
N GLY A 46 -15.01 0.73 13.22
CA GLY A 46 -14.93 2.10 13.76
C GLY A 46 -14.09 2.18 15.04
N ARG A 47 -14.20 1.21 15.96
CA ARG A 47 -13.35 1.16 17.17
C ARG A 47 -11.89 0.85 16.85
N ILE A 48 -11.62 -0.06 15.91
CA ILE A 48 -10.24 -0.33 15.47
C ILE A 48 -9.61 0.94 14.93
N LEU A 49 -10.28 1.61 14.00
CA LEU A 49 -9.80 2.84 13.38
C LEU A 49 -9.62 3.97 14.39
N TYR A 50 -10.59 4.16 15.29
CA TYR A 50 -10.49 5.14 16.37
C TYR A 50 -9.24 4.87 17.21
N ARG A 51 -9.04 3.63 17.66
CA ARG A 51 -7.89 3.25 18.49
C ARG A 51 -6.56 3.41 17.75
N VAL A 52 -6.52 3.12 16.45
CA VAL A 52 -5.33 3.40 15.62
C VAL A 52 -5.08 4.91 15.55
N ALA A 53 -6.10 5.74 15.34
CA ALA A 53 -5.97 7.19 15.32
C ALA A 53 -5.45 7.76 16.66
N GLN A 54 -5.81 7.16 17.79
CA GLN A 54 -5.27 7.55 19.11
C GLN A 54 -3.75 7.42 19.20
N HIS A 55 -3.14 6.55 18.41
CA HIS A 55 -1.69 6.32 18.40
C HIS A 55 -0.94 7.29 17.48
N PHE A 56 -1.64 7.99 16.58
CA PHE A 56 -1.04 8.88 15.59
C PHE A 56 -1.80 10.19 15.48
N PRO A 57 -1.71 11.10 16.48
CA PRO A 57 -2.46 12.35 16.47
C PRO A 57 -2.17 13.24 15.24
N ASP A 58 -0.95 13.19 14.70
CA ASP A 58 -0.55 13.96 13.52
C ASP A 58 -1.08 13.38 12.20
N ILE A 59 -1.46 12.09 12.19
CA ILE A 59 -2.00 11.38 11.02
C ILE A 59 -3.53 11.32 11.10
N GLY A 60 -4.06 11.01 12.27
CA GLY A 60 -5.47 10.74 12.50
C GLY A 60 -5.95 9.54 11.70
N TYR A 61 -6.65 9.83 10.59
CA TYR A 61 -7.23 8.83 9.70
C TYR A 61 -6.87 9.14 8.24
N CYS A 62 -6.19 8.21 7.59
CA CYS A 62 -5.95 8.25 6.14
C CYS A 62 -7.04 7.47 5.40
N GLN A 63 -7.55 8.02 4.30
CA GLN A 63 -8.48 7.30 3.43
C GLN A 63 -7.85 5.96 2.97
N GLY A 64 -8.63 4.89 3.04
CA GLY A 64 -8.17 3.51 2.74
C GLY A 64 -7.87 2.69 3.99
N PHE A 65 -7.66 3.33 5.15
CA PHE A 65 -7.45 2.63 6.43
C PHE A 65 -8.64 1.75 6.82
N ASN A 66 -9.85 2.12 6.41
CA ASN A 66 -11.06 1.33 6.65
C ASN A 66 -10.96 -0.07 6.05
N TYR A 67 -10.45 -0.20 4.82
CA TYR A 67 -10.28 -1.50 4.18
C TYR A 67 -9.20 -2.33 4.88
N ILE A 68 -8.08 -1.70 5.26
CA ILE A 68 -7.00 -2.39 5.99
C ILE A 68 -7.53 -2.94 7.33
N ALA A 69 -8.15 -2.07 8.15
CA ALA A 69 -8.69 -2.44 9.45
C ALA A 69 -9.72 -3.57 9.34
N ALA A 70 -10.59 -3.50 8.33
CA ALA A 70 -11.61 -4.51 8.10
C ALA A 70 -11.03 -5.86 7.68
N LEU A 71 -10.05 -5.89 6.77
CA LEU A 71 -9.43 -7.16 6.37
C LEU A 71 -8.62 -7.78 7.51
N LEU A 72 -7.85 -6.96 8.24
CA LEU A 72 -7.12 -7.43 9.43
C LEU A 72 -8.07 -8.05 10.45
N TYR A 73 -9.22 -7.42 10.72
CA TYR A 73 -10.23 -7.97 11.63
C TYR A 73 -10.86 -9.27 11.10
N LEU A 74 -11.13 -9.37 9.79
CA LEU A 74 -11.67 -10.60 9.20
C LEU A 74 -10.70 -11.78 9.36
N VAL A 75 -9.40 -11.56 9.15
CA VAL A 75 -8.37 -12.59 9.23
C VAL A 75 -8.06 -12.97 10.68
N LEU A 76 -7.90 -11.97 11.55
CA LEU A 76 -7.46 -12.19 12.93
C LEU A 76 -8.61 -12.54 13.88
N ASN A 77 -9.83 -12.13 13.55
CA ASN A 77 -11.01 -12.26 14.41
C ASN A 77 -10.82 -11.66 15.83
N ASP A 78 -9.93 -10.65 15.95
CA ASP A 78 -9.56 -10.02 17.22
C ASP A 78 -9.30 -8.52 17.00
N GLU A 79 -10.05 -7.68 17.74
CA GLU A 79 -9.96 -6.21 17.64
C GLU A 79 -8.59 -5.68 18.09
N ASN A 80 -8.03 -6.23 19.17
CA ASN A 80 -6.75 -5.79 19.72
C ASN A 80 -5.60 -6.19 18.80
N ALA A 81 -5.64 -7.41 18.26
CA ALA A 81 -4.66 -7.89 17.30
C ALA A 81 -4.65 -7.03 16.03
N ALA A 82 -5.84 -6.69 15.50
CA ALA A 82 -5.98 -5.82 14.35
C ALA A 82 -5.40 -4.42 14.62
N VAL A 83 -5.72 -3.82 15.77
CA VAL A 83 -5.15 -2.51 16.18
C VAL A 83 -3.63 -2.59 16.28
N GLN A 84 -3.08 -3.61 16.95
CA GLN A 84 -1.63 -3.76 17.13
C GLN A 84 -0.90 -3.93 15.81
N LEU A 85 -1.37 -4.84 14.94
CA LEU A 85 -0.73 -5.11 13.66
C LEU A 85 -0.83 -3.91 12.72
N MET A 86 -1.97 -3.22 12.69
CA MET A 86 -2.13 -2.00 11.90
C MET A 86 -1.23 -0.87 12.40
N THR A 87 -1.19 -0.64 13.72
CA THR A 87 -0.34 0.39 14.34
C THR A 87 1.14 0.11 14.06
N HIS A 88 1.59 -1.12 14.28
CA HIS A 88 2.96 -1.53 13.96
C HIS A 88 3.28 -1.28 12.47
N SER A 89 2.37 -1.66 11.57
CA SER A 89 2.56 -1.50 10.12
C SER A 89 2.61 -0.05 9.66
N ILE A 90 1.91 0.87 10.34
CA ILE A 90 1.99 2.32 10.10
C ILE A 90 3.33 2.87 10.64
N GLN A 91 3.77 2.43 11.83
CA GLN A 91 5.07 2.82 12.41
C GLN A 91 6.27 2.42 11.58
N GLN A 92 6.17 1.36 10.76
CA GLN A 92 7.23 0.99 9.83
C GLN A 92 7.37 1.96 8.64
N ARG A 93 6.36 2.82 8.39
CA ARG A 93 6.28 3.76 7.25
C ARG A 93 5.61 5.09 7.67
N PRO A 94 6.09 5.78 8.71
CA PRO A 94 5.39 6.96 9.24
C PRO A 94 5.36 8.10 8.22
N SER A 95 6.41 8.23 7.41
CA SER A 95 6.53 9.25 6.36
C SER A 95 5.54 9.09 5.21
N TYR A 96 4.86 7.95 5.07
CA TYR A 96 3.84 7.78 4.02
C TYR A 96 2.56 8.53 4.34
N TYR A 97 2.29 8.73 5.63
CA TYR A 97 0.99 9.19 6.12
C TYR A 97 1.07 10.62 6.69
N THR A 98 2.16 11.34 6.39
CA THR A 98 2.27 12.77 6.66
C THR A 98 1.31 13.55 5.76
N SER A 99 1.00 14.79 6.14
CA SER A 99 0.11 15.67 5.38
C SER A 99 0.59 15.96 3.96
N ASP A 100 1.90 16.00 3.74
CA ASP A 100 2.53 16.17 2.43
C ASP A 100 2.76 14.84 1.69
N MET A 101 2.48 13.70 2.35
CA MET A 101 2.77 12.34 1.87
C MET A 101 4.21 12.19 1.32
N SER A 102 5.18 12.94 1.85
CA SER A 102 6.54 13.00 1.28
C SER A 102 7.20 11.63 1.14
N GLY A 103 6.98 10.73 2.11
CA GLY A 103 7.52 9.38 2.06
C GLY A 103 7.00 8.54 0.91
N ILE A 104 5.71 8.65 0.56
CA ILE A 104 5.17 7.87 -0.56
C ILE A 104 5.65 8.43 -1.89
N ILE A 105 5.69 9.76 -2.03
CA ILE A 105 6.17 10.44 -3.24
C ILE A 105 7.62 10.04 -3.52
N VAL A 106 8.48 10.01 -2.49
CA VAL A 106 9.85 9.52 -2.62
C VAL A 106 9.87 8.07 -3.09
N ASP A 107 9.05 7.20 -2.51
CA ASP A 107 9.06 5.79 -2.86
C ASP A 107 8.47 5.48 -4.25
N ILE A 108 7.58 6.32 -4.78
CA ILE A 108 7.18 6.28 -6.20
C ILE A 108 8.36 6.63 -7.11
N LYS A 109 9.17 7.64 -6.75
CA LYS A 109 10.39 7.98 -7.50
C LYS A 109 11.45 6.88 -7.41
N VAL A 110 11.58 6.23 -6.25
CA VAL A 110 12.43 5.04 -6.07
C VAL A 110 11.96 3.90 -6.97
N LEU A 111 10.66 3.63 -7.04
CA LEU A 111 10.10 2.62 -7.94
C LEU A 111 10.46 2.94 -9.40
N ARG A 112 10.29 4.20 -9.83
CA ARG A 112 10.70 4.65 -11.16
C ARG A 112 12.17 4.39 -11.44
N ASP A 113 13.06 4.72 -10.50
CA ASP A 113 14.50 4.50 -10.66
C ASP A 113 14.85 3.01 -10.74
N ILE A 114 14.18 2.15 -9.95
CA ILE A 114 14.35 0.70 -10.04
C ILE A 114 13.93 0.19 -11.42
N LEU A 115 12.81 0.65 -11.96
CA LEU A 115 12.33 0.26 -13.29
C LEU A 115 13.28 0.75 -14.39
N ARG A 116 13.86 1.94 -14.23
CA ARG A 116 14.89 2.50 -15.12
C ARG A 116 16.16 1.67 -15.11
N ASP A 117 16.73 1.42 -13.93
CA ASP A 117 18.00 0.71 -13.76
C ASP A 117 17.90 -0.75 -14.21
N ARG A 118 16.69 -1.32 -14.20
CA ARG A 118 16.39 -2.66 -14.74
C ARG A 118 16.00 -2.67 -16.21
N THR A 119 16.00 -1.51 -16.89
CA THR A 119 15.61 -1.38 -18.30
C THR A 119 14.21 -1.92 -18.63
N LEU A 120 13.29 -1.90 -17.66
CA LEU A 120 11.95 -2.46 -17.81
C LEU A 120 11.00 -1.54 -18.59
N MET A 121 11.22 -0.23 -18.55
CA MET A 121 10.35 0.73 -19.21
C MET A 121 11.16 1.81 -19.94
N PRO A 122 10.71 2.25 -21.13
CA PRO A 122 11.27 3.42 -21.81
C PRO A 122 11.14 4.68 -20.97
N SER A 123 12.07 5.63 -21.13
CA SER A 123 12.08 6.93 -20.43
C SER A 123 10.78 7.71 -20.55
N ALA A 124 10.03 7.54 -21.65
CA ALA A 124 8.74 8.18 -21.83
C ALA A 124 7.68 7.68 -20.84
N LEU A 125 7.58 6.36 -20.63
CA LEU A 125 6.64 5.78 -19.66
C LEU A 125 7.08 6.04 -18.22
N LEU A 126 8.39 6.07 -17.97
CA LEU A 126 8.92 6.40 -16.64
C LEU A 126 8.57 7.83 -16.20
N ARG A 127 8.41 8.79 -17.13
CA ARG A 127 7.96 10.15 -16.79
C ARG A 127 6.51 10.16 -16.31
N LEU A 128 5.65 9.31 -16.87
CA LEU A 128 4.24 9.22 -16.47
C LEU A 128 4.07 8.77 -15.01
N ILE A 129 5.04 8.01 -14.48
CA ILE A 129 5.06 7.60 -13.07
C ILE A 129 5.16 8.80 -12.12
N GLU A 130 5.87 9.86 -12.50
CA GLU A 130 6.04 11.06 -11.67
C GLU A 130 4.94 12.11 -11.85
N THR A 131 4.29 12.14 -13.02
CA THR A 131 3.32 13.20 -13.34
C THR A 131 1.88 12.72 -13.21
N ASP A 132 1.54 11.67 -13.96
CA ASP A 132 0.14 11.31 -14.20
C ASP A 132 -0.32 10.11 -13.37
N MET A 133 0.62 9.28 -12.91
CA MET A 133 0.32 8.02 -12.23
C MET A 133 0.68 8.00 -10.75
N GLU A 134 1.31 9.05 -10.23
CA GLU A 134 1.78 9.13 -8.85
C GLU A 134 0.66 8.81 -7.85
N MET A 135 -0.52 9.40 -8.03
CA MET A 135 -1.69 9.18 -7.16
C MET A 135 -2.19 7.73 -7.22
N MET A 136 -2.25 7.13 -8.42
CA MET A 136 -2.71 5.75 -8.60
C MET A 136 -1.74 4.76 -7.97
N LEU A 137 -0.44 4.95 -8.19
CA LEU A 137 0.59 4.09 -7.62
C LEU A 137 0.73 4.28 -6.11
N SER A 138 0.47 5.49 -5.59
CA SER A 138 0.47 5.75 -4.15
C SER A 138 -0.49 4.81 -3.41
N LYS A 139 -1.66 4.50 -3.98
CA LYS A 139 -2.61 3.55 -3.39
C LYS A 139 -2.05 2.14 -3.23
N TRP A 140 -1.16 1.69 -4.12
CA TRP A 140 -0.55 0.36 -4.02
C TRP A 140 0.25 0.23 -2.72
N PHE A 141 0.90 1.29 -2.29
CA PHE A 141 1.76 1.29 -1.12
C PHE A 141 1.03 1.78 0.14
N LEU A 142 0.14 2.78 0.03
CA LEU A 142 -0.65 3.29 1.17
C LEU A 142 -1.60 2.22 1.70
N CYS A 143 -2.26 1.50 0.78
CA CYS A 143 -3.26 0.48 1.07
C CYS A 143 -2.71 -0.95 0.98
N TRP A 144 -1.39 -1.11 0.88
CA TRP A 144 -0.70 -2.42 0.79
C TRP A 144 -1.33 -3.34 -0.27
N PHE A 145 -1.58 -2.77 -1.45
CA PHE A 145 -2.24 -3.36 -2.62
C PHE A 145 -3.70 -3.79 -2.44
N LEU A 146 -4.31 -3.54 -1.28
CA LEU A 146 -5.67 -4.01 -0.98
C LEU A 146 -6.74 -3.45 -1.92
N GLU A 147 -6.58 -2.21 -2.38
CA GLU A 147 -7.51 -1.58 -3.33
C GLU A 147 -7.20 -1.93 -4.80
N THR A 148 -6.20 -2.75 -5.07
CA THR A 148 -5.74 -3.05 -6.44
C THR A 148 -5.77 -4.54 -6.74
N LEU A 149 -5.27 -5.38 -5.84
CA LEU A 149 -5.15 -6.82 -6.10
C LEU A 149 -6.40 -7.58 -5.65
N PRO A 150 -6.68 -8.75 -6.28
CA PRO A 150 -7.67 -9.70 -5.80
C PRO A 150 -7.37 -10.14 -4.36
N MET A 151 -8.42 -10.45 -3.59
CA MET A 151 -8.32 -10.74 -2.16
C MET A 151 -7.29 -11.84 -1.83
N GLU A 152 -7.29 -12.95 -2.59
CA GLU A 152 -6.34 -14.04 -2.38
C GLU A 152 -4.88 -13.58 -2.54
N SER A 153 -4.60 -12.78 -3.57
CA SER A 153 -3.28 -12.18 -3.79
C SER A 153 -2.90 -11.19 -2.70
N VAL A 154 -3.84 -10.36 -2.23
CA VAL A 154 -3.59 -9.44 -1.11
C VAL A 154 -3.17 -10.20 0.15
N LEU A 155 -3.90 -11.27 0.51
CA LEU A 155 -3.59 -12.07 1.70
C LEU A 155 -2.17 -12.67 1.61
N ARG A 156 -1.81 -13.23 0.46
CA ARG A 156 -0.47 -13.80 0.23
C ARG A 156 0.63 -12.74 0.21
N VAL A 157 0.37 -11.57 -0.35
CA VAL A 157 1.29 -10.42 -0.28
C VAL A 157 1.46 -9.95 1.16
N TRP A 158 0.38 -9.92 1.95
CA TRP A 158 0.41 -9.51 3.36
C TRP A 158 1.18 -10.50 4.24
N ASP A 159 1.04 -11.81 4.02
CA ASP A 159 1.85 -12.82 4.70
C ASP A 159 3.35 -12.53 4.54
N CYS A 160 3.78 -12.27 3.30
CA CYS A 160 5.15 -11.90 3.01
C CYS A 160 5.52 -10.53 3.57
N LEU A 161 4.63 -9.54 3.48
CA LEU A 161 4.87 -8.18 3.97
C LEU A 161 5.14 -8.15 5.46
N PHE A 162 4.36 -8.90 6.25
CA PHE A 162 4.53 -8.95 7.70
C PHE A 162 5.75 -9.77 8.13
N LEU A 163 6.23 -10.69 7.28
CA LEU A 163 7.41 -11.51 7.55
C LEU A 163 8.72 -10.85 7.10
N GLU A 164 8.78 -10.31 5.89
CA GLU A 164 10.00 -9.77 5.26
C GLU A 164 10.06 -8.23 5.24
N GLY A 165 8.95 -7.56 5.49
CA GLY A 165 8.88 -6.10 5.55
C GLY A 165 8.69 -5.42 4.18
N ASN A 166 8.99 -4.12 4.16
CA ASN A 166 8.56 -3.20 3.10
C ASN A 166 9.10 -3.50 1.69
N THR A 167 10.19 -4.27 1.57
CA THR A 167 10.74 -4.66 0.26
C THR A 167 9.73 -5.44 -0.59
N VAL A 168 8.81 -6.15 0.06
CA VAL A 168 7.76 -6.93 -0.61
C VAL A 168 6.90 -6.04 -1.51
N LEU A 169 6.52 -4.84 -1.06
CA LEU A 169 5.68 -3.94 -1.84
C LEU A 169 6.35 -3.53 -3.17
N PHE A 170 7.65 -3.26 -3.14
CA PHE A 170 8.43 -2.94 -4.34
C PHE A 170 8.58 -4.14 -5.26
N ARG A 171 8.83 -5.34 -4.72
CA ARG A 171 8.93 -6.57 -5.51
C ARG A 171 7.64 -6.86 -6.27
N ILE A 172 6.49 -6.69 -5.60
CA ILE A 172 5.16 -6.84 -6.21
C ILE A 172 4.93 -5.78 -7.27
N ALA A 173 5.20 -4.50 -6.98
CA ALA A 173 5.05 -3.42 -7.95
C ALA A 173 5.86 -3.68 -9.23
N VAL A 174 7.14 -4.06 -9.09
CA VAL A 174 8.02 -4.35 -10.22
C VAL A 174 7.52 -5.55 -11.01
N ALA A 175 7.08 -6.63 -10.35
CA ALA A 175 6.54 -7.81 -11.01
C ALA A 175 5.29 -7.52 -11.85
N LEU A 176 4.35 -6.73 -11.31
CA LEU A 176 3.12 -6.36 -12.01
C LEU A 176 3.40 -5.45 -13.21
N ILE A 177 4.32 -4.49 -13.06
CA ILE A 177 4.69 -3.57 -14.14
C ILE A 177 5.45 -4.31 -15.23
N GLU A 178 6.40 -5.16 -14.87
CA GLU A 178 7.16 -5.98 -15.81
C GLU A 178 6.25 -6.89 -16.65
N ALA A 179 5.30 -7.57 -16.00
CA ALA A 179 4.33 -8.40 -16.71
C ALA A 179 3.40 -7.59 -17.64
N SER A 180 3.24 -6.29 -17.38
CA SER A 180 2.39 -5.39 -18.17
C SER A 180 3.13 -4.75 -19.36
N ILE A 181 4.45 -4.91 -19.48
CA ILE A 181 5.27 -4.35 -20.58
C ILE A 181 4.69 -4.67 -21.97
N PRO A 182 4.26 -5.91 -22.29
CA PRO A 182 3.71 -6.22 -23.61
C PRO A 182 2.43 -5.45 -23.95
N SER A 183 1.62 -5.12 -22.94
CA SER A 183 0.42 -4.28 -23.10
C SER A 183 0.80 -2.82 -23.25
N LEU A 184 1.74 -2.34 -22.43
CA LEU A 184 2.25 -0.97 -22.48
C LEU A 184 2.94 -0.65 -23.81
N ALA A 185 3.60 -1.62 -24.44
CA ALA A 185 4.22 -1.46 -25.75
C ALA A 185 3.21 -1.20 -26.89
N LYS A 186 1.93 -1.51 -26.67
CA LYS A 186 0.84 -1.28 -27.64
C LYS A 186 0.10 0.03 -27.39
N CYS A 187 0.43 0.75 -26.32
CA CYS A 187 -0.21 2.02 -25.99
C CYS A 187 0.26 3.12 -26.95
N HIS A 188 -0.66 3.96 -27.39
CA HIS A 188 -0.37 5.10 -28.25
C HIS A 188 -0.72 6.45 -27.58
N THR A 189 -1.53 6.40 -26.52
CA THR A 189 -1.97 7.58 -25.78
C THR A 189 -1.72 7.43 -24.28
N LEU A 190 -1.73 8.55 -23.55
CA LEU A 190 -1.70 8.54 -22.08
C LEU A 190 -2.86 7.73 -21.51
N THR A 191 -4.06 7.88 -22.08
CA THR A 191 -5.26 7.17 -21.66
C THR A 191 -5.07 5.65 -21.73
N ASP A 192 -4.40 5.14 -22.77
CA ASP A 192 -4.12 3.71 -22.89
C ASP A 192 -3.22 3.21 -21.75
N VAL A 193 -2.17 3.98 -21.44
CA VAL A 193 -1.23 3.63 -20.35
C VAL A 193 -1.95 3.65 -19.00
N LEU A 194 -2.73 4.69 -18.73
CA LEU A 194 -3.53 4.78 -17.50
C LEU A 194 -4.51 3.62 -17.41
N GLN A 195 -5.12 3.21 -18.52
CA GLN A 195 -6.02 2.06 -18.56
C GLN A 195 -5.29 0.77 -18.19
N VAL A 196 -4.10 0.51 -18.75
CA VAL A 196 -3.32 -0.68 -18.41
C VAL A 196 -3.07 -0.75 -16.91
N PHE A 197 -2.65 0.36 -16.28
CA PHE A 197 -2.39 0.37 -14.84
C PHE A 197 -3.65 0.26 -13.97
N ARG A 198 -4.79 0.80 -14.42
CA ARG A 198 -6.09 0.57 -13.76
C ARG A 198 -6.47 -0.90 -13.78
N ASP A 199 -6.17 -1.60 -14.88
CA ASP A 199 -6.55 -3.00 -15.07
C ASP A 199 -5.52 -4.00 -14.54
N ILE A 200 -4.38 -3.55 -14.00
CA ILE A 200 -3.31 -4.43 -13.48
C ILE A 200 -3.84 -5.46 -12.49
N GLY A 201 -4.77 -5.05 -11.61
CA GLY A 201 -5.41 -5.92 -10.63
C GLY A 201 -6.19 -7.10 -11.22
N SER A 202 -6.61 -6.98 -12.48
CA SER A 202 -7.40 -7.98 -13.22
C SER A 202 -6.55 -8.80 -14.19
N THR A 203 -5.23 -8.61 -14.20
CA THR A 203 -4.32 -9.39 -15.05
C THR A 203 -4.21 -10.83 -14.56
N GLN A 204 -3.82 -11.76 -15.45
CA GLN A 204 -3.59 -13.16 -15.09
C GLN A 204 -2.58 -13.31 -13.95
N LEU A 205 -1.51 -12.51 -13.96
CA LEU A 205 -0.51 -12.53 -12.88
C LEU A 205 -1.12 -12.07 -11.56
N ALA A 206 -1.93 -11.01 -11.54
CA ALA A 206 -2.57 -10.52 -10.33
C ALA A 206 -3.61 -11.50 -9.75
N LEU A 207 -4.28 -12.28 -10.61
CA LEU A 207 -5.28 -13.29 -10.23
C LEU A 207 -4.66 -14.59 -9.68
N ASP A 208 -3.44 -14.93 -10.09
CA ASP A 208 -2.71 -16.10 -9.56
C ASP A 208 -1.72 -15.68 -8.47
N CYS A 209 -2.17 -15.76 -7.21
CA CYS A 209 -1.36 -15.35 -6.06
C CYS A 209 -0.05 -16.15 -5.92
N HIS A 210 -0.03 -17.43 -6.32
CA HIS A 210 1.18 -18.26 -6.23
C HIS A 210 2.18 -17.86 -7.30
N HIS A 211 1.70 -17.68 -8.53
CA HIS A 211 2.55 -17.23 -9.63
C HIS A 211 3.06 -15.80 -9.40
N LEU A 212 2.23 -14.89 -8.87
CA LEU A 212 2.63 -13.54 -8.48
C LEU A 212 3.80 -13.56 -7.50
N LEU A 213 3.70 -14.37 -6.43
CA LEU A 213 4.80 -14.50 -5.47
C LEU A 213 6.04 -15.13 -6.10
N GLN A 214 5.91 -16.16 -6.94
CA GLN A 214 7.06 -16.73 -7.64
C GLN A 214 7.80 -15.69 -8.49
N VAL A 215 7.06 -14.87 -9.24
CA VAL A 215 7.65 -13.81 -10.07
C VAL A 215 8.27 -12.70 -9.21
N ALA A 216 7.57 -12.27 -8.15
CA ALA A 216 8.04 -11.18 -7.27
C ALA A 216 9.27 -11.55 -6.44
N PHE A 217 9.44 -12.84 -6.10
CA PHE A 217 10.57 -13.36 -5.34
C PHE A 217 11.64 -14.03 -6.21
N ALA A 218 11.52 -13.93 -7.53
CA ALA A 218 12.53 -14.40 -8.46
C ALA A 218 13.88 -13.71 -8.23
N LYS A 219 14.97 -14.39 -8.62
CA LYS A 219 16.36 -14.00 -8.31
C LYS A 219 16.69 -12.56 -8.73
N ASP A 220 16.12 -12.08 -9.83
CA ASP A 220 16.33 -10.73 -10.31
C ASP A 220 15.72 -9.68 -9.37
N LYS A 221 14.55 -9.93 -8.76
CA LYS A 221 13.88 -9.04 -7.80
C LYS A 221 14.32 -9.25 -6.35
N ALA A 222 14.94 -10.39 -6.03
CA ALA A 222 15.57 -10.61 -4.73
C ALA A 222 16.64 -9.55 -4.40
N SER A 223 17.24 -8.92 -5.41
CA SER A 223 18.17 -7.80 -5.26
C SER A 223 17.52 -6.48 -4.78
N ILE A 224 16.17 -6.40 -4.75
CA ILE A 224 15.44 -5.32 -4.09
C ILE A 224 15.47 -5.59 -2.58
N THR A 225 16.54 -5.11 -1.95
CA THR A 225 16.80 -5.23 -0.51
C THR A 225 16.54 -3.90 0.20
N SER A 226 16.38 -3.93 1.53
CA SER A 226 16.21 -2.73 2.35
C SER A 226 17.39 -1.76 2.19
N SER A 227 18.63 -2.28 2.08
CA SER A 227 19.82 -1.46 1.85
C SER A 227 19.75 -0.74 0.50
N ARG A 228 19.38 -1.45 -0.57
CA ARG A 228 19.28 -0.86 -1.91
C ARG A 228 18.15 0.17 -2.00
N LEU A 229 17.02 -0.08 -1.35
CA LEU A 229 15.94 0.92 -1.24
C LEU A 229 16.42 2.17 -0.49
N ALA A 230 17.18 2.01 0.60
CA ALA A 230 17.76 3.13 1.33
C ALA A 230 18.72 3.95 0.46
N GLU A 231 19.57 3.29 -0.35
CA GLU A 231 20.46 3.96 -1.32
C GLU A 231 19.69 4.81 -2.33
N TYR A 232 18.59 4.29 -2.91
CA TYR A 232 17.75 5.09 -3.80
C TYR A 232 17.11 6.28 -3.07
N ARG A 233 16.57 6.07 -1.87
CA ARG A 233 15.94 7.14 -1.07
C ARG A 233 16.92 8.27 -0.73
N GLN A 234 18.19 7.96 -0.47
CA GLN A 234 19.23 8.95 -0.18
C GLN A 234 19.45 9.93 -1.35
N ARG A 235 19.24 9.50 -2.60
CA ARG A 235 19.34 10.39 -3.78
C ARG A 235 18.32 11.53 -3.73
N TYR A 236 17.19 11.29 -3.10
CA TYR A 236 16.11 12.27 -2.93
C TYR A 236 16.24 13.10 -1.64
N ALA A 237 16.94 12.58 -0.63
CA ALA A 237 17.27 13.35 0.58
C ALA A 237 18.36 14.42 0.32
N ALA A 238 19.24 14.20 -0.67
CA ALA A 238 20.34 15.10 -1.02
C ALA A 238 19.97 16.20 -2.05
N SER A 239 18.71 16.23 -2.51
CA SER A 239 18.23 17.27 -3.44
C SER A 239 17.35 18.26 -2.67
N PRO A 240 17.90 19.33 -2.08
CA PRO A 240 17.07 20.47 -1.72
C PRO A 240 16.49 20.98 -3.04
N THR A 241 15.17 20.99 -3.15
CA THR A 241 14.44 21.52 -4.30
C THR A 241 14.96 22.93 -4.61
N ALA A 242 15.68 23.05 -5.73
CA ALA A 242 15.79 24.32 -6.42
C ALA A 242 14.42 24.57 -7.07
N ASN A 243 13.62 25.41 -6.42
CA ASN A 243 12.70 26.40 -6.99
C ASN A 243 11.94 27.11 -5.87
#